data_AF-A0A7L4PHI5-F1
#
_entry.id   AF-A0A7L4PHI5-F1
#
_cell.length_a   1.000
_cell.length_b   1.000
_cell.length_c   1.000
_cell.angle_alpha   90.00
_cell.angle_beta   90.00
_cell.angle_gamma   90.00
#
_symmetry.space_group_name_H-M   'P 1'
#
loop_
_entity.id
_entity.type
_entity.pdbx_description
1 polymer ?
#
loop_
_entity_poly.entity_id
_entity_poly.type
_entity_poly.pdbx_seq_one_letter_code
_entity_poly.pdbx_strand_id
1 'polypeptide(L)'
;MSETKSISETPARRLVVSDEARPFVSRGGRIFSRQVVEEDADIAEGQEVLVTDRDGRVLARAMAFLTPKELQHQRRHHALSPA
;
A
#
# COMPACT_ATOMS: atom_id res chain seq x y z
N MET A 1 24.07 4.84 -19.61
CA MET A 1 23.21 5.90 -19.03
C MET A 1 21.79 5.40 -19.20
N SER A 2 21.07 4.87 -18.22
CA SER A 2 21.10 5.10 -16.77
C SER A 2 20.80 3.80 -16.02
N GLU A 3 21.50 3.65 -14.90
CA GLU A 3 21.33 2.62 -13.88
C GLU A 3 20.17 2.98 -12.94
N THR A 4 19.86 2.08 -11.99
CA THR A 4 18.97 2.20 -10.80
C THR A 4 17.54 1.68 -11.04
N LYS A 5 17.00 0.70 -10.30
CA LYS A 5 17.31 0.23 -8.95
C LYS A 5 16.77 -1.19 -8.79
N SER A 6 17.64 -2.14 -8.42
CA SER A 6 17.23 -3.47 -7.98
C SER A 6 16.28 -3.33 -6.79
N ILE A 7 15.02 -3.69 -6.98
CA ILE A 7 14.11 -3.97 -5.88
C ILE A 7 14.49 -5.35 -5.35
N SER A 8 15.00 -5.38 -4.12
CA SER A 8 15.60 -6.54 -3.46
C SER A 8 14.73 -7.79 -3.49
N GLU A 9 15.38 -8.95 -3.48
CA GLU A 9 14.90 -10.33 -3.66
C GLU A 9 13.99 -10.86 -2.54
N THR A 10 13.04 -10.06 -2.07
CA THR A 10 11.90 -10.51 -1.27
C THR A 10 10.68 -9.80 -1.84
N PRO A 11 9.59 -10.48 -2.24
CA PRO A 11 8.42 -9.81 -2.79
C PRO A 11 7.87 -8.90 -1.70
N ALA A 12 8.20 -7.60 -1.79
CA ALA A 12 7.65 -6.60 -0.90
C ALA A 12 6.13 -6.64 -1.11
N ARG A 13 5.40 -6.83 -0.02
CA ARG A 13 3.96 -7.07 -0.06
C ARG A 13 3.28 -5.94 -0.82
N ARG A 14 2.47 -6.30 -1.81
CA ARG A 14 1.85 -5.35 -2.72
C ARG A 14 0.47 -4.95 -2.22
N LEU A 15 0.18 -3.67 -2.38
CA LEU A 15 -1.14 -3.10 -2.18
C LEU A 15 -1.50 -2.25 -3.40
N VAL A 16 -2.65 -2.52 -4.00
CA VAL A 16 -3.15 -1.83 -5.19
C VAL A 16 -4.24 -0.88 -4.77
N VAL A 17 -4.11 0.38 -5.18
CA VAL A 17 -5.12 1.42 -4.92
C VAL A 17 -5.97 1.70 -6.16
N SER A 18 -7.16 2.25 -5.94
CA SER A 18 -8.03 2.74 -7.01
C SER A 18 -7.41 3.93 -7.73
N ASP A 19 -7.83 4.12 -8.99
CA ASP A 19 -7.37 5.25 -9.82
C ASP A 19 -7.74 6.61 -9.20
N GLU A 20 -8.85 6.67 -8.48
CA GLU A 20 -9.30 7.86 -7.73
C GLU A 20 -8.31 8.23 -6.61
N ALA A 21 -7.68 7.24 -5.98
CA ALA A 21 -6.72 7.46 -4.90
C ALA A 21 -5.31 7.78 -5.42
N ARG A 22 -4.97 7.33 -6.63
CA ARG A 22 -3.65 7.49 -7.25
C ARG A 22 -3.03 8.90 -7.09
N PRO A 23 -3.71 10.01 -7.44
CA PRO A 23 -3.11 11.34 -7.30
C PRO A 23 -2.85 11.74 -5.85
N PHE A 24 -3.64 11.25 -4.90
CA PHE A 24 -3.44 11.54 -3.48
C PHE A 24 -2.28 10.76 -2.91
N VAL A 25 -2.21 9.46 -3.21
CA VAL A 25 -1.13 8.57 -2.77
C VAL A 25 0.22 9.00 -3.31
N SER A 26 0.28 9.36 -4.59
CA SER A 26 1.53 9.79 -5.25
C SER A 26 2.11 11.09 -4.64
N ARG A 27 1.31 11.85 -3.89
CA ARG A 27 1.74 13.07 -3.18
C ARG A 27 2.07 12.83 -1.70
N GLY A 28 2.16 11.57 -1.26
CA GLY A 28 2.36 11.22 0.15
C GLY A 28 1.07 11.34 0.98
N GLY A 29 -0.09 11.20 0.35
CA GLY A 29 -1.37 11.09 1.05
C GLY A 29 -1.49 9.76 1.80
N ARG A 30 -2.26 9.76 2.90
CA ARG A 30 -2.62 8.54 3.63
C ARG A 30 -3.54 7.66 2.77
N ILE A 31 -3.36 6.35 2.89
CA ILE A 31 -4.18 5.35 2.20
C ILE A 31 -5.18 4.80 3.19
N PHE A 32 -6.44 4.80 2.79
CA PHE A 32 -7.51 4.16 3.55
C PHE A 32 -7.96 2.90 2.84
N SER A 33 -8.35 1.92 3.63
CA SER A 33 -8.98 0.66 3.26
C SER A 33 -9.97 0.70 2.09
N ARG A 34 -10.79 1.75 2.01
CA ARG A 34 -11.81 1.92 0.96
C ARG A 34 -11.22 2.17 -0.43
N GLN A 35 -9.98 2.64 -0.47
CA GLN A 35 -9.23 2.94 -1.69
C GLN A 35 -8.43 1.74 -2.17
N VAL A 36 -8.29 0.70 -1.35
CA VAL A 36 -7.57 -0.53 -1.68
C VAL A 36 -8.48 -1.43 -2.51
N VAL A 37 -7.99 -1.82 -3.69
CA VAL A 37 -8.72 -2.72 -4.60
C VAL A 37 -8.18 -4.14 -4.57
N GLU A 38 -6.90 -4.29 -4.22
CA GLU A 38 -6.22 -5.59 -4.09
C GLU A 38 -5.08 -5.45 -3.08
N GLU A 39 -4.82 -6.51 -2.30
CA GLU A 39 -3.75 -6.56 -1.31
C GLU A 39 -3.22 -7.99 -1.16
N ASP A 40 -1.94 -8.15 -0.87
CA ASP A 40 -1.37 -9.45 -0.51
C ASP A 40 -1.90 -9.90 0.87
N ALA A 41 -2.28 -11.18 0.97
CA ALA A 41 -3.01 -11.71 2.12
C ALA A 41 -2.26 -11.71 3.47
N ASP A 42 -0.93 -11.50 3.48
CA ASP A 42 -0.12 -11.58 4.70
C ASP A 42 0.55 -10.24 5.06
N ILE A 43 -0.09 -9.10 4.74
CA ILE A 43 0.33 -7.81 5.27
C ILE A 43 -0.02 -7.74 6.76
N ALA A 44 1.01 -7.72 7.61
CA ALA A 44 0.89 -7.53 9.05
C ALA A 44 1.15 -6.07 9.46
N GLU A 45 0.66 -5.71 10.64
CA GLU A 45 0.93 -4.39 11.24
C GLU A 45 2.44 -4.14 11.38
N GLY A 46 2.86 -2.91 11.09
CA GLY A 46 4.26 -2.49 11.12
C GLY A 46 5.08 -2.98 9.93
N GLN A 47 4.49 -3.75 8.99
CA GLN A 47 5.19 -4.13 7.78
C GLN A 47 5.17 -3.03 6.73
N GLU A 48 6.28 -2.93 6.01
CA GLU A 48 6.37 -2.07 4.84
C GLU A 48 5.76 -2.75 3.61
N VAL A 49 4.97 -1.99 2.87
CA VAL A 49 4.26 -2.43 1.67
C VAL A 49 4.55 -1.52 0.50
N LEU A 50 4.57 -2.10 -0.70
CA LEU A 50 4.64 -1.37 -1.96
C LEU A 50 3.23 -1.02 -2.43
N VAL A 51 2.97 0.28 -2.54
CA VAL A 51 1.70 0.78 -3.04
C VAL A 51 1.79 1.01 -4.53
N THR A 52 0.86 0.45 -5.27
CA THR A 52 0.83 0.47 -6.74
C THR A 52 -0.51 0.90 -7.29
N ASP A 53 -0.53 1.37 -8.53
CA ASP A 53 -1.76 1.44 -9.33
C ASP A 53 -2.10 0.08 -9.96
N ARG A 54 -3.24 0.02 -10.65
CA ARG A 54 -3.70 -1.17 -11.37
C ARG A 54 -2.76 -1.63 -12.48
N ASP A 55 -2.00 -0.70 -13.06
CA ASP A 55 -0.98 -0.98 -14.08
C ASP A 55 0.32 -1.54 -13.48
N GLY A 56 0.42 -1.65 -12.16
CA GLY A 56 1.63 -2.11 -11.46
C GLY A 56 2.70 -1.05 -11.31
N ARG A 57 2.40 0.23 -11.55
CA ARG A 57 3.35 1.31 -11.27
C ARG A 57 3.39 1.59 -9.78
N VAL A 58 4.59 1.59 -9.22
CA VAL A 58 4.82 1.95 -7.81
C VAL A 58 4.54 3.44 -7.62
N LEU A 59 3.66 3.75 -6.68
CA LEU A 59 3.29 5.10 -6.30
C LEU A 59 4.02 5.54 -5.03
N ALA A 60 4.18 4.62 -4.06
CA ALA A 60 4.82 4.90 -2.77
C ALA A 60 5.26 3.60 -2.06
N ARG A 61 6.12 3.76 -1.05
CA ARG A 61 6.28 2.79 0.06
C ARG A 61 5.52 3.31 1.26
N ALA A 62 4.81 2.43 1.95
CA ALA A 62 4.05 2.80 3.13
C ALA A 62 4.13 1.71 4.18
N MET A 63 3.91 2.07 5.44
CA MET A 63 3.85 1.11 6.54
C MET A 63 2.39 0.82 6.89
N ALA A 64 2.09 -0.46 7.12
CA ALA A 64 0.76 -0.91 7.48
C ALA A 64 0.44 -0.61 8.94
N PHE A 65 -0.62 0.16 9.18
CA PHE A 65 -1.14 0.46 10.50
C PHE A 65 -2.59 -0.03 10.59
N LEU A 66 -2.85 -0.94 11.51
CA LEU A 66 -4.21 -1.31 11.88
C LEU A 66 -4.72 -0.27 12.89
N THR A 67 -5.74 0.51 12.56
CA THR A 67 -6.39 1.34 13.57
C THR A 67 -7.45 0.52 14.34
N PRO A 68 -7.70 0.76 15.65
CA PRO A 68 -8.67 0.00 16.43
C PRO A 68 -10.11 0.01 15.85
N LYS A 69 -10.46 1.01 15.03
CA LYS A 69 -11.76 1.09 14.34
C LYS A 69 -11.90 0.09 13.18
N GLU A 70 -10.80 -0.50 12.72
CA GLU A 70 -10.77 -1.48 11.64
C GLU A 70 -10.88 -2.93 12.17
N LEU A 71 -10.77 -3.13 13.49
CA LEU A 71 -10.91 -4.44 14.14
C LEU A 71 -12.36 -4.94 14.30
N GLN A 72 -13.38 -4.08 14.18
CA GLN A 72 -14.79 -4.48 14.35
C GLN A 72 -15.48 -5.01 13.07
N HIS A 73 -14.76 -5.08 11.95
CA HIS A 73 -15.18 -5.87 10.80
C HIS A 73 -14.03 -6.78 10.43
N GLN A 74 -14.09 -8.04 10.88
CA GLN A 74 -13.34 -9.13 10.26
C GLN A 74 -13.78 -9.23 8.80
N ARG A 75 -13.20 -8.35 7.96
CA ARG A 75 -13.20 -8.31 6.50
C ARG A 75 -12.63 -6.95 6.07
N ARG A 76 -11.32 -6.93 5.83
CA ARG A 76 -10.62 -6.03 4.90
C ARG A 76 -10.71 -4.52 5.20
N HIS A 77 -9.97 -4.06 6.20
CA HIS A 77 -9.64 -2.64 6.29
C HIS A 77 -8.21 -2.42 6.83
N HIS A 78 -7.26 -2.04 5.96
CA HIS A 78 -5.93 -1.51 6.31
C HIS A 78 -5.76 -0.01 5.97
N ALA A 79 -5.31 0.78 6.94
CA ALA A 79 -4.81 2.13 6.76
C ALA A 79 -3.27 2.14 6.65
N LEU A 80 -2.69 2.92 5.72
CA LEU A 80 -1.23 3.04 5.57
C LEU A 80 -0.76 4.49 5.73
N SER A 81 0.39 4.67 6.38
CA SER A 81 1.09 5.97 6.41
C SER A 81 2.33 5.94 5.51
N PRO A 82 2.55 6.97 4.67
CA PRO A 82 3.75 7.06 3.84
C PRO A 82 4.97 7.39 4.70
N ALA A 83 6.11 6.81 4.32
CA ALA A 83 7.44 7.10 4.88
C ALA A 83 8.20 8.09 3.99
#